data_AF-A0A662FR47-F1
#
_entry.id   AF-A0A662FR47-F1
#
_cell.length_a   1.000
_cell.length_b   1.000
_cell.length_c   1.000
_cell.angle_alpha   90.00
_cell.angle_beta   90.00
_cell.angle_gamma   90.00
#
_symmetry.space_group_name_H-M   'P 1'
#
loop_
_entity.id
_entity.type
_entity.pdbx_description
1 polymer ?
#
loop_
_entity_poly.entity_id
_entity_poly.type
_entity_poly.pdbx_seq_one_letter_code
_entity_poly.pdbx_strand_id
1 'polypeptide(L)' 'EEGERIHGALYLPRKIRRRILKTVREIAHEYGLTFATCREGFPELHDRDVTCNGVHLVEGWRQ' A
#
# COMPACT_ATOMS: atom_id res chain seq x y z
N GLU A 1 16.56 -17.69 -5.44
CA GLU A 1 15.66 -16.66 -5.98
C GLU A 1 16.20 -15.30 -5.58
N GLU A 2 16.49 -14.41 -6.53
CA GLU A 2 17.12 -13.12 -6.23
C GLU A 2 16.08 -12.08 -5.83
N GLY A 3 16.30 -11.45 -4.67
CA GLY A 3 15.53 -10.28 -4.24
C GLY A 3 15.82 -9.04 -5.09
N GLU A 4 15.00 -8.01 -4.92
CA GLU A 4 15.20 -6.71 -5.59
C GLU A 4 15.92 -5.76 -4.63
N ARG A 5 17.11 -5.29 -4.98
CA ARG A 5 17.81 -4.28 -4.18
C ARG A 5 17.25 -2.90 -4.50
N ILE A 6 16.56 -2.30 -3.54
CA ILE A 6 16.01 -0.95 -3.65
C ILE A 6 16.71 -0.09 -2.60
N HIS A 7 17.53 0.85 -3.07
CA HIS A 7 18.36 1.69 -2.21
C HIS A 7 19.24 0.84 -1.28
N GLY A 8 19.13 1.04 0.04
CA GLY A 8 19.90 0.33 1.06
C GLY A 8 19.30 -1.00 1.52
N ALA A 9 18.19 -1.46 0.95
CA ALA A 9 17.48 -2.66 1.40
C ALA A 9 17.29 -3.69 0.28
N LEU A 10 17.32 -4.96 0.66
CA LEU A 10 17.01 -6.08 -0.22
C LEU A 10 15.56 -6.52 0.03
N TYR A 11 14.73 -6.33 -0.98
CA TYR A 11 13.31 -6.66 -0.97
C TYR A 11 13.08 -8.05 -1.59
N LEU A 12 11.93 -8.66 -1.31
CA LEU A 12 11.46 -9.83 -2.07
C LEU A 12 11.29 -9.50 -3.56
N PRO A 13 11.32 -10.49 -4.47
CA PRO A 13 11.01 -10.27 -5.87
C PRO A 13 9.71 -9.47 -6.07
N ARG A 14 9.73 -8.50 -7.00
CA ARG A 14 8.61 -7.57 -7.26
C ARG A 14 7.26 -8.28 -7.41
N LYS A 15 7.23 -9.42 -8.12
CA LYS A 15 6.01 -10.23 -8.32
C LYS A 15 5.44 -10.79 -7.02
N ILE A 16 6.31 -11.21 -6.09
CA ILE A 16 5.91 -11.76 -4.79
C ILE A 16 5.35 -10.63 -3.91
N ARG A 17 6.04 -9.48 -3.83
CA ARG A 17 5.54 -8.31 -3.09
C ARG A 17 4.17 -7.88 -3.57
N ARG A 18 4.01 -7.71 -4.90
CA ARG A 18 2.73 -7.34 -5.51
C ARG A 18 1.61 -8.32 -5.16
N ARG A 19 1.88 -9.63 -5.18
CA ARG A 19 0.89 -10.65 -4.81
C ARG A 19 0.45 -10.52 -3.35
N ILE A 20 1.41 -10.40 -2.43
CA ILE A 20 1.13 -10.25 -0.99
C ILE A 20 0.30 -8.98 -0.75
N LEU A 21 0.76 -7.84 -1.27
CA LEU A 21 0.09 -6.55 -1.07
C LEU A 21 -1.31 -6.53 -1.68
N LYS A 22 -1.53 -7.20 -2.81
CA LYS A 22 -2.88 -7.34 -3.39
C LYS A 22 -3.82 -8.10 -2.45
N THR A 23 -3.36 -9.20 -1.86
CA THR A 23 -4.15 -9.96 -0.88
C THR A 23 -4.46 -9.12 0.36
N VAL A 24 -3.49 -8.36 0.88
CA VAL A 24 -3.74 -7.48 2.03
C VAL A 24 -4.76 -6.40 1.68
N ARG A 25 -4.70 -5.82 0.47
CA ARG A 25 -5.69 -4.85 0.00
C ARG A 25 -7.10 -5.44 -0.01
N GLU A 26 -7.26 -6.65 -0.56
CA GLU A 26 -8.55 -7.35 -0.61
C GLU A 26 -9.10 -7.56 0.81
N ILE A 27 -8.29 -8.03 1.74
CA ILE A 27 -8.67 -8.21 3.15
C ILE A 27 -9.03 -6.86 3.79
N ALA A 28 -8.24 -5.80 3.59
CA ALA A 28 -8.54 -4.48 4.13
C ALA A 28 -9.91 -3.98 3.65
N HIS A 29 -10.24 -4.20 2.38
CA HIS A 29 -11.53 -3.83 1.79
C HIS A 29 -12.70 -4.64 2.36
N GLU A 30 -12.50 -5.92 2.65
CA GLU A 30 -13.50 -6.76 3.34
C GLU A 30 -13.88 -6.20 4.72
N TYR A 31 -12.95 -5.54 5.40
CA TYR A 31 -13.19 -4.86 6.68
C TYR A 31 -13.58 -3.38 6.56
N GLY A 32 -13.78 -2.86 5.35
CA GLY A 32 -14.15 -1.45 5.13
C GLY A 32 -13.01 -0.46 5.41
N LEU A 33 -11.75 -0.92 5.35
CA LEU A 33 -10.57 -0.08 5.59
C LEU A 33 -10.01 0.48 4.28
N THR A 34 -9.47 1.69 4.35
CA THR A 34 -8.66 2.29 3.28
C THR A 34 -7.26 1.69 3.22
N PHE A 35 -6.68 1.57 2.02
CA PHE A 35 -5.39 0.91 1.81
C PHE A 35 -4.43 1.70 0.88
N ALA A 36 -3.14 1.71 1.23
CA ALA A 36 -2.06 2.26 0.39
C ALA A 36 -0.71 1.57 0.67
N THR A 37 0.22 1.67 -0.29
CA THR A 37 1.54 0.99 -0.27
C THR A 37 2.70 1.95 -0.55
N CYS A 38 2.82 3.02 0.25
CA CYS A 38 3.70 4.16 -0.07
C CYS A 38 5.21 3.87 -0.16
N ARG A 39 5.69 2.74 0.39
CA ARG A 39 7.13 2.35 0.31
C ARG A 39 7.41 1.15 -0.59
N GLU A 40 6.40 0.69 -1.32
CA GLU A 40 6.50 -0.56 -2.11
C GLU A 40 6.61 -0.32 -3.62
N GLY A 41 6.32 0.91 -4.09
CA GLY A 41 6.39 1.26 -5.51
C GLY A 41 5.28 0.61 -6.35
N PHE A 42 4.08 0.47 -5.76
CA PHE A 42 2.85 0.00 -6.43
C PHE A 42 1.71 1.02 -6.25
N PRO A 43 1.80 2.23 -6.85
CA PRO A 43 0.76 3.25 -6.75
C PRO A 43 -0.60 2.77 -7.27
N GLU A 44 -0.62 1.80 -8.18
CA GLU A 44 -1.84 1.17 -8.68
C GLU A 44 -2.62 0.37 -7.63
N LEU A 45 -2.02 0.09 -6.47
CA LEU A 45 -2.66 -0.57 -5.34
C LEU A 45 -3.21 0.42 -4.30
N HIS A 46 -3.04 1.74 -4.49
CA HIS A 46 -3.57 2.73 -3.57
C HIS A 46 -5.06 2.94 -3.83
N ASP A 47 -5.83 3.08 -2.75
CA ASP A 47 -7.19 3.56 -2.88
C ASP A 47 -7.21 5.07 -3.15
N ARG A 48 -8.31 5.54 -3.73
CA ARG A 48 -8.46 6.94 -4.11
C ARG A 48 -8.36 7.84 -2.88
N ASP A 49 -7.65 8.96 -3.04
CA ASP A 49 -7.47 9.99 -2.00
C ASP A 49 -6.78 9.50 -0.71
N VAL A 50 -6.26 8.26 -0.69
CA VAL A 50 -5.51 7.70 0.43
C VAL A 50 -4.03 8.03 0.27
N THR A 51 -3.52 8.71 1.28
CA THR A 51 -2.10 9.07 1.37
C THR A 51 -1.55 8.72 2.74
N CYS A 52 -0.30 8.28 2.80
CA CYS A 52 0.34 7.84 4.05
C CYS A 52 0.67 8.98 5.03
N ASN A 53 0.31 10.23 4.72
CA ASN A 53 0.38 11.35 5.66
C ASN A 53 -0.85 11.40 6.61
N GLY A 54 -1.80 10.47 6.45
CA GLY A 54 -2.98 10.35 7.32
C GLY A 54 -4.09 11.36 7.04
N VAL A 55 -3.97 12.24 6.04
CA VAL A 55 -4.99 13.27 5.72
C VAL A 55 -6.34 12.63 5.39
N HIS A 56 -6.33 11.44 4.76
CA HIS A 56 -7.54 10.67 4.44
C HIS A 56 -8.32 10.19 5.69
N LEU A 57 -7.73 10.22 6.88
CA LEU A 57 -8.38 9.85 8.14
C LEU A 57 -9.09 11.04 8.82
N VAL A 58 -8.95 12.25 8.26
CA VAL A 58 -9.36 13.51 8.91
C VAL A 58 -10.80 13.92 8.51
N GLU A 59 -11.65 12.98 8.07
CA GLU A 59 -13.05 13.29 7.77
C GLU A 59 -13.79 13.78 9.03
N GLY A 60 -14.01 15.10 9.09
CA GLY A 60 -14.53 15.83 10.25
C GLY A 60 -14.06 17.29 10.37
N TRP A 61 -13.03 17.71 9.62
CA TRP A 61 -12.54 19.12 9.63
C TRP A 61 -13.18 20.04 8.58
N ARG A 62 -14.11 19.54 7.77
CA ARG A 62 -15.00 20.36 6.97
C ARG A 62 -16.37 20.36 7.65
N GLN A 63 -16.63 21.47 8.32
CA GLN A 63 -17.92 21.85 8.91
C GLN A 63 -19.05 21.72 7.89
#